data_AF-W2SYT5-F1
#
_entry.id   AF-W2SYT5-F1
#
_cell.length_a   1.000
_cell.length_b   1.000
_cell.length_c   1.000
_cell.angle_alpha   90.00
_cell.angle_beta   90.00
_cell.angle_gamma   90.00
#
_symmetry.space_group_name_H-M   'P 1'
#
loop_
_entity.id
_entity.type
_entity.pdbx_description
1 polymer ?
#
loop_
_entity_poly.entity_id
_entity_poly.type
_entity_poly.pdbx_seq_one_letter_code
_entity_poly.pdbx_strand_id
1 'polypeptide(L)'
;LENNFQCVDTWKKEDCLWFKNKDYCERPDLKGFLYSRCARTCMYCRECIDRWRTEFCLMIKDKGICDLSIATRHTLAENCTKTCGYCKEVMESPPRRRLRPKRRRG
;
A
#
# COMPACT_ATOMS: atom_id res chain seq x y z
N LEU A 1 9.12 -17.63 -10.59
CA LEU A 1 8.77 -16.33 -11.21
C LEU A 1 8.60 -15.30 -10.10
N GLU A 2 9.71 -14.70 -9.67
CA GLU A 2 9.68 -13.55 -8.77
C GLU A 2 9.13 -12.35 -9.55
N ASN A 3 7.84 -12.12 -9.41
CA ASN A 3 7.18 -10.94 -9.95
C ASN A 3 7.65 -9.72 -9.13
N ASN A 4 8.81 -9.20 -9.49
CA ASN A 4 9.39 -7.97 -8.98
C ASN A 4 8.60 -6.79 -9.60
N PHE A 5 7.34 -6.62 -9.18
CA PHE A 5 6.52 -5.48 -9.56
C PHE A 5 7.12 -4.22 -8.94
N GLN A 6 8.07 -3.61 -9.65
CA GLN A 6 8.67 -2.36 -9.24
C GLN A 6 7.63 -1.26 -9.37
N CYS A 7 7.23 -0.73 -8.22
CA CYS A 7 6.38 0.45 -8.19
C CYS A 7 7.23 1.69 -8.47
N VAL A 8 7.07 2.22 -9.69
CA VAL A 8 7.84 3.34 -10.23
C VAL A 8 6.89 4.45 -10.68
N ASP A 9 7.38 5.67 -10.67
CA ASP A 9 6.68 6.78 -11.31
C ASP A 9 6.81 6.63 -12.82
N THR A 10 5.71 6.81 -13.55
CA THR A 10 5.71 6.83 -15.03
C THR A 10 5.96 8.23 -15.58
N TRP A 11 5.74 9.26 -14.76
CA TRP A 11 6.06 10.65 -15.10
C TRP A 11 7.45 11.05 -14.65
N LYS A 12 7.92 12.18 -15.20
CA LYS A 12 9.19 12.76 -14.80
C LYS A 12 9.16 13.11 -13.32
N LYS A 13 10.31 12.96 -12.67
CA LYS A 13 10.45 13.17 -11.23
C LYS A 13 10.03 14.58 -10.84
N GLU A 14 10.34 15.57 -11.66
CA GLU A 14 10.04 16.99 -11.42
C GLU A 14 8.53 17.23 -11.37
N ASP A 15 7.78 16.63 -12.29
CA ASP A 15 6.32 16.74 -12.36
C ASP A 15 5.69 16.10 -11.11
N CYS A 16 6.07 14.87 -10.77
CA CYS A 16 5.56 14.20 -9.59
C CYS A 16 5.91 14.93 -8.28
N LEU A 17 7.11 15.50 -8.18
CA LEU A 17 7.52 16.33 -7.04
C LEU A 17 6.68 17.61 -6.95
N TRP A 18 6.32 18.23 -8.07
CA TRP A 18 5.42 19.38 -8.08
C TRP A 18 4.06 19.03 -7.46
N PHE A 19 3.44 17.91 -7.84
CA PHE A 19 2.18 17.46 -7.23
C PHE A 19 2.34 17.13 -5.75
N LYS A 20 3.43 16.45 -5.37
CA LYS A 20 3.72 16.13 -3.97
C LYS A 20 3.86 17.37 -3.10
N ASN A 21 4.61 18.37 -3.56
CA ASN A 21 4.87 19.61 -2.83
C ASN A 21 3.62 20.50 -2.71
N LYS A 22 2.58 20.26 -3.51
CA LYS A 22 1.27 20.91 -3.44
C LYS A 22 0.24 20.14 -2.61
N ASP A 23 0.67 19.08 -1.91
CA ASP A 23 -0.18 18.17 -1.13
C ASP A 23 -1.28 17.48 -1.97
N TYR A 24 -1.11 17.43 -3.30
CA TYR A 24 -2.09 16.79 -4.19
C TYR A 24 -2.11 15.27 -4.05
N CYS A 25 -1.06 14.66 -3.50
CA CYS A 25 -1.07 13.24 -3.14
C CYS A 25 -2.11 12.90 -2.04
N GLU A 26 -2.63 13.89 -1.30
CA GLU A 26 -3.68 13.66 -0.30
C GLU A 26 -5.10 13.88 -0.85
N ARG A 27 -5.22 14.46 -2.04
CA ARG A 27 -6.49 14.79 -2.68
C ARG A 27 -7.18 13.54 -3.24
N PRO A 28 -8.39 13.18 -2.77
CA PRO A 28 -9.07 11.97 -3.22
C PRO A 28 -9.48 12.03 -4.69
N ASP A 29 -9.81 13.22 -5.20
CA ASP A 29 -10.18 13.48 -6.59
C ASP A 29 -9.03 13.28 -7.58
N LEU A 30 -7.79 13.53 -7.15
CA LEU A 30 -6.58 13.31 -7.95
C LEU A 30 -5.91 11.96 -7.69
N LYS A 31 -6.42 11.17 -6.74
CA LYS A 31 -5.76 9.96 -6.27
C LYS A 31 -5.58 8.91 -7.36
N GLY A 32 -6.61 8.61 -8.15
CA GLY A 32 -6.49 7.65 -9.26
C GLY A 32 -5.54 8.15 -10.36
N PHE A 33 -5.55 9.46 -10.61
CA PHE A 33 -4.67 10.10 -11.57
C PHE A 33 -3.19 10.01 -11.15
N LEU A 34 -2.90 10.33 -9.89
CA LEU A 34 -1.55 10.27 -9.33
C LEU A 34 -1.11 8.85 -9.00
N TYR A 35 -2.03 7.91 -8.78
CA TYR A 35 -1.73 6.49 -8.62
C TYR A 35 -1.11 5.87 -9.88
N SER A 36 -1.67 6.14 -11.05
CA SER A 36 -1.11 5.60 -12.30
C SER A 36 0.19 6.29 -12.75
N ARG A 37 0.49 7.48 -12.22
CA ARG A 37 1.58 8.34 -12.72
C ARG A 37 2.74 8.55 -11.77
N CYS A 38 2.42 8.76 -10.50
CA CYS A 38 3.34 9.21 -9.47
C CYS A 38 3.22 8.33 -8.21
N ALA A 39 2.89 7.04 -8.37
CA ALA A 39 2.67 6.13 -7.24
C ALA A 39 3.85 6.08 -6.28
N ARG A 40 5.09 6.14 -6.76
CA ARG A 40 6.28 6.08 -5.92
C ARG A 40 6.50 7.40 -5.22
N THR A 41 6.45 8.51 -5.93
CA THR A 41 6.62 9.84 -5.36
C THR A 41 5.54 10.18 -4.32
N CYS A 42 4.28 9.84 -4.60
CA CYS A 42 3.14 9.97 -3.69
C CYS A 42 3.06 8.85 -2.63
N MET A 43 4.00 7.91 -2.62
CA MET A 43 4.06 6.79 -1.66
C MET A 43 2.78 5.94 -1.63
N TYR A 44 2.12 5.83 -2.78
CA TYR A 44 1.01 4.91 -2.99
C TYR A 44 1.48 3.48 -3.23
N CYS A 45 2.72 3.31 -3.65
CA CYS A 45 3.39 2.03 -3.69
C CYS A 45 3.34 1.36 -2.31
N ARG A 46 2.57 0.28 -2.19
CA ARG A 46 2.77 -0.67 -1.10
C ARG A 46 3.73 -1.73 -1.59
N GLU A 47 4.86 -1.86 -0.90
CA GLU A 47 5.82 -2.92 -1.17
C GLU A 47 5.19 -4.28 -0.84
N CYS A 48 5.38 -5.25 -1.74
CA CYS A 48 4.98 -6.64 -1.56
C CYS A 48 5.96 -7.32 -0.59
N ILE A 49 5.86 -6.94 0.69
CA ILE A 49 6.70 -7.45 1.76
C ILE A 49 5.85 -7.87 2.95
N ASP A 50 6.38 -8.82 3.72
CA ASP A 50 5.86 -9.13 5.03
C ASP A 50 6.44 -8.15 6.04
N ARG A 51 5.57 -7.54 6.85
CA ARG A 51 5.96 -6.64 7.94
C ARG A 51 6.15 -7.36 9.26
N TRP A 52 5.44 -8.48 9.43
CA TRP A 52 5.68 -9.38 10.56
C TRP A 52 6.87 -10.29 10.27
N ARG A 53 7.40 -10.90 11.34
CA ARG A 53 8.49 -11.87 11.25
C ARG A 53 8.09 -13.01 10.31
N THR A 54 9.03 -13.41 9.46
CA THR A 54 8.81 -14.41 8.42
C THR A 54 8.29 -15.72 9.00
N GLU A 55 8.82 -16.18 10.13
CA GLU A 55 8.41 -17.41 10.79
C GLU A 55 6.93 -17.36 11.22
N PHE A 56 6.47 -16.19 11.65
CA PHE A 56 5.08 -15.99 12.06
C PHE A 56 4.13 -15.99 10.85
N CYS A 57 4.50 -15.30 9.78
CA CYS A 57 3.70 -15.33 8.55
C CYS A 57 3.64 -16.74 7.93
N LEU A 58 4.75 -17.49 7.97
CA LEU A 58 4.78 -18.89 7.51
C LEU A 58 3.85 -19.76 8.37
N MET A 59 3.91 -19.64 9.70
CA MET A 59 2.99 -20.37 10.59
C MET A 59 1.52 -20.08 10.29
N ILE A 60 1.17 -18.81 10.01
CA ILE A 60 -0.19 -18.42 9.64
C ILE A 60 -0.62 -19.07 8.32
N LYS A 61 0.27 -19.06 7.33
CA LYS A 61 0.03 -19.70 6.03
C LYS A 61 -0.16 -21.21 6.17
N ASP A 62 0.73 -21.88 6.90
CA ASP A 62 0.70 -23.33 7.09
C ASP A 62 -0.56 -23.79 7.83
N LYS A 63 -1.11 -22.94 8.72
CA LYS A 63 -2.38 -23.17 9.40
C LYS A 63 -3.61 -22.81 8.56
N GLY A 64 -3.45 -22.34 7.33
CA GLY A 64 -4.55 -21.93 6.45
C GLY A 64 -5.29 -20.66 6.92
N ILE A 65 -4.63 -19.81 7.71
CA ILE A 65 -5.29 -18.66 8.37
C ILE A 65 -5.41 -17.45 7.44
N CYS A 66 -4.62 -17.38 6.36
CA CYS A 66 -4.65 -16.30 5.37
C CYS A 66 -6.11 -15.96 4.98
N ASP A 67 -6.87 -16.95 4.56
CA ASP A 67 -8.25 -16.76 4.06
C ASP A 67 -9.34 -17.25 5.03
N LEU A 68 -9.00 -17.42 6.32
CA LEU A 68 -9.94 -17.95 7.32
C LEU A 68 -11.18 -17.08 7.48
N SER A 69 -11.05 -15.76 7.37
CA SER A 69 -12.15 -14.82 7.49
C SER A 69 -11.83 -13.47 6.83
N ILE A 70 -12.88 -12.68 6.55
CA ILE A 70 -12.74 -11.29 6.10
C ILE A 70 -11.99 -10.45 7.14
N ALA A 71 -12.18 -10.73 8.43
CA ALA A 71 -11.52 -10.02 9.53
C ALA A 71 -10.01 -10.26 9.56
N THR A 72 -9.57 -11.50 9.33
CA THR A 72 -8.14 -11.85 9.27
C THR A 72 -7.50 -11.37 7.98
N ARG A 73 -8.22 -11.45 6.84
CA ARG A 73 -7.72 -11.01 5.53
C ARG A 73 -7.15 -9.60 5.54
N HIS A 74 -7.86 -8.64 6.14
CA HIS A 74 -7.37 -7.26 6.21
C HIS A 74 -6.05 -7.14 6.97
N THR A 75 -5.95 -7.80 8.12
CA THR A 75 -4.74 -7.75 8.95
C THR A 75 -3.57 -8.43 8.24
N LEU A 76 -3.81 -9.55 7.58
CA LEU A 76 -2.79 -10.34 6.89
C LEU A 76 -2.37 -9.72 5.56
N ALA A 77 -3.27 -9.02 4.87
CA ALA A 77 -2.95 -8.19 3.71
C ALA A 77 -2.06 -6.99 4.04
N GLU A 78 -1.98 -6.54 5.30
CA GLU A 78 -1.06 -5.47 5.69
C GLU A 78 0.27 -5.99 6.27
N ASN A 79 0.25 -7.16 6.91
CA ASN A 79 1.40 -7.65 7.68
C ASN A 79 2.09 -8.89 7.10
N CYS A 80 1.37 -9.74 6.38
CA CYS A 80 1.88 -10.94 5.73
C CYS A 80 1.55 -10.92 4.22
N THR A 81 1.64 -9.74 3.62
CA THR A 81 1.24 -9.44 2.25
C THR A 81 1.87 -10.39 1.23
N LYS A 82 3.16 -10.68 1.38
CA LYS A 82 3.92 -11.53 0.46
C LYS A 82 3.61 -13.00 0.75
N THR A 83 3.67 -13.40 2.02
CA THR A 83 3.49 -14.80 2.41
C THR A 83 2.07 -15.32 2.12
N CYS A 84 1.04 -14.51 2.37
CA CYS A 84 -0.36 -14.84 2.06
C CYS A 84 -0.77 -14.50 0.61
N GLY A 85 0.12 -13.96 -0.23
CA GLY A 85 -0.16 -13.73 -1.65
C GLY A 85 -1.04 -12.52 -1.97
N TYR A 86 -1.23 -11.59 -1.05
CA TYR A 86 -2.09 -10.40 -1.21
C TYR A 86 -1.47 -9.25 -2.00
N CYS A 87 -0.29 -9.43 -2.60
CA CYS A 87 0.42 -8.34 -3.27
C CYS A 87 -0.39 -7.67 -4.39
N LYS A 88 -1.22 -8.42 -5.12
CA LYS A 88 -2.11 -7.85 -6.15
C LYS A 88 -3.20 -6.96 -5.53
N GLU A 89 -3.87 -7.46 -4.50
CA GLU A 89 -4.97 -6.75 -3.81
C GLU A 89 -4.52 -5.48 -3.11
N VAL A 90 -3.30 -5.50 -2.58
CA VAL A 90 -2.73 -4.42 -1.78
C VAL A 90 -2.19 -3.29 -2.66
N MET A 91 -1.75 -3.60 -3.88
CA MET A 91 -1.41 -2.59 -4.87
C MET A 91 -2.68 -1.96 -5.46
N GLU A 92 -3.70 -2.75 -5.79
CA GLU A 92 -4.95 -2.22 -6.37
C GLU A 92 -5.83 -1.47 -5.37
N SER A 93 -5.63 -1.70 -4.06
CA SER A 93 -6.40 -1.05 -3.01
C SER A 93 -5.81 0.32 -2.62
N PRO A 94 -6.56 1.42 -2.76
CA PRO A 94 -6.10 2.72 -2.30
C PRO A 94 -5.81 2.69 -0.79
N PRO A 95 -4.72 3.31 -0.29
CA PRO A 95 -4.42 3.31 1.14
C PRO A 95 -5.60 3.91 1.92
N ARG A 96 -6.13 3.14 2.89
CA ARG A 96 -7.09 3.65 3.87
C ARG A 96 -6.36 4.60 4.80
N ARG A 97 -6.84 5.85 4.89
CA ARG A 97 -6.25 6.90 5.72
C ARG A 97 -6.29 6.47 7.18
N ARG A 98 -5.19 6.66 7.92
CA ARG A 98 -5.32 7.10 9.31
C ARG A 98 -5.80 8.55 9.22
N LEU A 99 -7.06 8.81 9.56
CA LEU A 99 -7.53 10.17 9.77
C LEU A 99 -6.70 10.74 10.92
N ARG A 100 -5.69 11.57 10.60
CA ARG A 100 -4.98 12.33 11.63
C ARG A 100 -6.00 13.32 12.21
N PRO A 101 -6.30 13.28 13.52
CA PRO A 101 -7.22 14.24 14.11
C PRO A 101 -6.67 15.66 13.85
N LYS A 102 -7.49 16.53 13.26
CA LYS A 102 -7.13 17.95 13.13
C LYS A 102 -6.96 18.50 14.54
N ARG A 103 -5.72 18.89 14.91
CA ARG A 103 -5.49 19.69 16.12
C ARG A 103 -6.25 21.01 15.96
N ARG A 104 -7.26 21.24 16.81
CA ARG A 104 -7.90 22.56 16.94
C ARG A 104 -6.80 23.54 17.39
N ARG A 105 -6.53 24.57 16.60
CA ARG A 105 -5.81 25.76 17.08
C ARG A 105 -6.81 26.53 17.96
N GLY A 106 -6.49 26.64 19.24
CA GLY A 106 -7.10 27.61 20.14
C GLY A 106 -6.43 28.97 20.00
#